data_AF-A0A2T0WC56-F1
#
_entry.id   AF-A0A2T0WC56-F1
#
_cell.length_a   1.000
_cell.length_b   1.000
_cell.length_c   1.000
_cell.angle_alpha   90.00
_cell.angle_beta   90.00
_cell.angle_gamma   90.00
#
_symmetry.space_group_name_H-M   'P 1'
#
loop_
_entity.id
_entity.type
_entity.pdbx_description
1 polymer ?
#
loop_
_entity_poly.entity_id
_entity_poly.type
_entity_poly.pdbx_seq_one_letter_code
_entity_poly.pdbx_strand_id
1 'polypeptide(L)'
;MTDKRCPYCGQAAVEEQATNENTKSYSEKYICLNCSETFGVNVSDSTLAPEKHCDTFYFSQGGFFGGSQFIKVEERDGYADLIVSSPYGNTEDRVDVRFRIMLSEWQDIKTMLFYDLFVLYWNETYHDPNILDGTQWEMRLEFDDRATVEKSGSNAFPALYDELVDYLQPYFDQGDFERD
;
A
#
# COMPACT_ATOMS: atom_id res chain seq x y z
N MET A 1 0.36 -9.07 19.22
CA MET A 1 0.41 -9.80 17.95
C MET A 1 -0.86 -9.43 17.23
N THR A 2 -0.77 -8.59 16.20
CA THR A 2 -1.88 -8.36 15.28
C THR A 2 -2.13 -9.65 14.53
N ASP A 3 -3.35 -10.17 14.59
CA ASP A 3 -3.74 -11.36 13.84
C ASP A 3 -3.57 -11.05 12.34
N LYS A 4 -2.69 -11.80 11.67
CA LYS A 4 -2.44 -11.62 10.24
C LYS A 4 -3.71 -11.94 9.47
N ARG A 5 -4.07 -11.11 8.49
CA ARG A 5 -5.28 -11.29 7.69
C ARG A 5 -4.93 -11.55 6.23
N CYS A 6 -5.73 -12.39 5.61
CA CYS A 6 -5.58 -12.75 4.21
C CYS A 6 -5.90 -11.55 3.30
N PRO A 7 -5.01 -11.15 2.39
CA PRO A 7 -5.25 -10.02 1.47
C PRO A 7 -6.38 -10.28 0.47
N TYR A 8 -6.75 -11.54 0.25
CA TYR A 8 -7.77 -11.94 -0.72
C TYR A 8 -9.19 -11.96 -0.15
N CYS A 9 -9.37 -12.31 1.13
CA CYS A 9 -10.70 -12.47 1.73
C CYS A 9 -10.86 -11.82 3.11
N GLY A 10 -9.82 -11.16 3.64
CA GLY A 10 -9.85 -10.42 4.91
C GLY A 10 -9.88 -11.29 6.18
N GLN A 11 -9.95 -12.62 6.05
CA GLN A 11 -10.04 -13.52 7.19
C GLN A 11 -8.71 -13.63 7.95
N ALA A 12 -8.81 -13.71 9.28
CA ALA A 12 -7.66 -13.86 10.19
C ALA A 12 -7.19 -15.32 10.35
N ALA A 13 -7.95 -16.29 9.84
CA ALA A 13 -7.58 -17.71 9.90
C ALA A 13 -6.47 -18.01 8.89
N VAL A 14 -5.22 -17.87 9.34
CA VAL A 14 -4.03 -18.04 8.51
C VAL A 14 -3.01 -18.91 9.23
N GLU A 15 -2.35 -19.79 8.48
CA GLU A 15 -1.28 -20.65 8.99
C GLU A 15 0.04 -20.30 8.31
N GLU A 16 1.13 -20.31 9.08
CA GLU A 16 2.47 -20.17 8.53
C GLU A 16 2.92 -21.51 7.92
N GLN A 17 3.44 -21.44 6.70
CA GLN A 17 3.92 -22.60 5.98
C GLN A 17 5.31 -23.00 6.50
N ALA A 18 5.52 -24.30 6.71
CA ALA A 18 6.84 -24.82 7.04
C ALA A 18 7.81 -24.55 5.88
N THR A 19 8.87 -23.80 6.14
CA THR A 19 9.92 -23.55 5.16
C THR A 19 10.68 -24.82 4.84
N ASN A 20 10.71 -25.22 3.56
CA ASN A 20 11.68 -26.19 3.09
C ASN A 20 13.01 -25.46 2.86
N GLU A 21 13.99 -25.68 3.72
CA GLU A 21 15.34 -25.07 3.67
C GLU A 21 16.12 -25.34 2.36
N ASN A 22 15.58 -26.19 1.47
CA ASN A 22 16.25 -26.65 0.26
C ASN A 22 15.75 -26.04 -1.06
N THR A 23 14.75 -25.16 -1.07
CA THR A 23 14.17 -24.69 -2.34
C THR A 23 13.64 -23.24 -2.31
N LYS A 24 14.32 -22.39 -3.10
CA LYS A 24 14.02 -21.00 -3.51
C LYS A 24 14.50 -19.89 -2.55
N SER A 25 14.99 -18.79 -3.14
CA SER A 25 15.27 -17.51 -2.46
C SER A 25 14.00 -16.77 -2.01
N TYR A 26 12.85 -17.15 -2.57
CA TYR A 26 11.52 -16.61 -2.29
C TYR A 26 10.51 -17.76 -2.16
N SER A 27 9.76 -17.78 -1.07
CA SER A 27 8.60 -18.67 -0.89
C SER A 27 7.43 -17.94 -0.24
N GLU A 28 6.21 -18.38 -0.51
CA GLU A 28 5.03 -17.88 0.18
C GLU A 28 5.02 -18.32 1.65
N LYS A 29 4.73 -17.38 2.55
CA LYS A 29 4.88 -17.57 3.99
C LYS A 29 3.62 -18.11 4.64
N TYR A 30 2.45 -17.70 4.17
CA TYR A 30 1.17 -17.96 4.82
C TYR A 30 0.18 -18.62 3.87
N ILE A 31 -0.69 -19.46 4.40
CA ILE A 31 -1.88 -19.99 3.71
C ILE A 31 -3.15 -19.56 4.45
N CYS A 32 -4.15 -19.09 3.71
CA CYS A 32 -5.45 -18.76 4.26
C CYS A 32 -6.31 -20.01 4.43
N LEU A 33 -6.84 -20.26 5.62
CA LEU A 33 -7.69 -21.43 5.89
C LEU A 33 -9.12 -21.27 5.36
N ASN A 34 -9.52 -20.05 4.97
CA ASN A 34 -10.84 -19.77 4.43
C ASN A 34 -10.89 -19.86 2.89
N CYS A 35 -9.96 -19.23 2.19
CA CYS A 35 -9.94 -19.19 0.73
C CYS A 35 -8.80 -20.01 0.09
N SER A 36 -7.96 -20.65 0.91
CA SER A 36 -6.83 -21.50 0.46
C SER A 36 -5.72 -20.80 -0.33
N GLU A 37 -5.82 -19.49 -0.54
CA GLU A 37 -4.78 -18.69 -1.16
C GLU A 37 -3.53 -18.57 -0.27
N THR A 38 -2.36 -18.56 -0.91
CA THR A 38 -1.06 -18.36 -0.24
C THR A 38 -0.56 -16.95 -0.43
N PHE A 39 0.07 -16.36 0.58
CA PHE A 39 0.55 -14.98 0.54
C PHE A 39 1.69 -14.72 1.53
N GLY A 40 2.26 -13.51 1.43
CA GLY A 40 3.37 -13.07 2.26
C GLY A 40 4.69 -13.66 1.79
N VAL A 41 5.75 -12.87 1.88
CA VAL A 41 7.07 -13.29 1.43
C VAL A 41 7.85 -13.89 2.60
N ASN A 42 8.40 -15.08 2.38
CA ASN A 42 9.47 -15.64 3.18
C ASN A 42 10.77 -15.56 2.35
N VAL A 43 11.69 -14.72 2.82
CA VAL A 43 13.01 -14.50 2.24
C VAL A 43 14.06 -15.16 3.12
N SER A 44 14.84 -16.07 2.55
CA SER A 44 15.95 -16.73 3.23
C SER A 44 17.11 -15.77 3.52
N ASP A 45 17.25 -14.75 2.67
CA ASP A 45 18.21 -13.65 2.82
C ASP A 45 17.45 -12.34 2.98
N SER A 46 17.59 -11.72 4.15
CA SER A 46 16.92 -10.45 4.44
C SER A 46 17.31 -9.32 3.48
N THR A 47 18.44 -9.41 2.77
CA THR A 47 18.84 -8.40 1.77
C THR A 47 17.96 -8.43 0.52
N LEU A 48 17.20 -9.52 0.32
CA LEU A 48 16.23 -9.67 -0.75
C LEU A 48 14.80 -9.27 -0.32
N ALA A 49 14.63 -8.80 0.92
CA ALA A 49 13.31 -8.45 1.42
C ALA A 49 12.74 -7.26 0.63
N PRO A 50 11.49 -7.35 0.13
CA PRO A 50 11.02 -6.46 -0.90
C PRO A 50 10.91 -4.99 -0.47
N GLU A 51 10.71 -4.73 0.81
CA GLU A 51 10.69 -3.40 1.42
C GLU A 51 12.05 -2.71 1.38
N LYS A 52 13.16 -3.45 1.33
CA LYS A 52 14.50 -2.85 1.29
C LYS A 52 14.82 -2.20 -0.05
N HIS A 53 14.12 -2.64 -1.09
CA HIS A 53 14.30 -2.20 -2.48
C HIS A 53 13.19 -1.25 -2.93
N CYS A 54 12.21 -0.96 -2.08
CA CYS A 54 11.08 -0.09 -2.41
C CYS A 54 11.40 1.37 -2.06
N ASP A 55 11.66 2.20 -3.05
CA ASP A 55 12.08 3.59 -2.84
C ASP A 55 10.92 4.58 -2.95
N THR A 56 9.87 4.21 -3.68
CA THR A 56 8.69 5.08 -3.87
C THR A 56 7.40 4.34 -3.56
N PHE A 57 6.52 5.01 -2.82
CA PHE A 57 5.11 4.62 -2.68
C PHE A 57 4.24 5.78 -3.14
N TYR A 58 3.24 5.48 -3.96
CA TYR A 58 2.19 6.40 -4.36
C TYR A 58 0.84 5.75 -4.12
N PHE A 59 -0.08 6.51 -3.54
CA PHE A 59 -1.46 6.12 -3.40
C PHE A 59 -2.36 7.31 -3.68
N SER A 60 -3.35 7.12 -4.55
CA SER A 60 -4.41 8.09 -4.79
C SER A 60 -5.78 7.47 -4.58
N GLN A 61 -6.69 8.31 -4.11
CA GLN A 61 -8.10 7.98 -4.01
C GLN A 61 -8.92 9.23 -4.32
N GLY A 62 -10.09 9.03 -4.93
CA GLY A 62 -10.98 10.13 -5.24
C GLY A 62 -12.29 9.66 -5.83
N GLY A 63 -13.24 10.58 -5.90
CA GLY A 63 -14.53 10.31 -6.47
C GLY A 63 -15.04 11.47 -7.31
N PHE A 64 -15.91 11.16 -8.26
CA PHE A 64 -16.48 12.15 -9.19
C PHE A 64 -17.04 13.40 -8.50
N PHE A 65 -17.61 13.25 -7.30
CA PHE A 65 -18.19 14.36 -6.52
C PHE A 65 -17.32 14.84 -5.35
N GLY A 66 -16.30 14.06 -4.93
CA GLY A 66 -15.53 14.30 -3.70
C GLY A 66 -14.17 14.96 -3.92
N GLY A 67 -13.73 15.12 -5.17
CA GLY A 67 -12.35 15.48 -5.49
C GLY A 67 -11.43 14.26 -5.44
N SER A 68 -10.12 14.50 -5.55
CA SER A 68 -9.10 13.45 -5.45
C SER A 68 -7.94 13.91 -4.60
N GLN A 69 -7.35 12.99 -3.87
CA GLN A 69 -6.15 13.23 -3.08
C GLN A 69 -5.16 12.11 -3.31
N PHE A 70 -3.89 12.40 -3.05
CA PHE A 70 -2.82 11.42 -3.14
C PHE A 70 -1.77 11.68 -2.09
N ILE A 71 -1.10 10.59 -1.69
CA ILE A 71 0.14 10.59 -0.96
C ILE A 71 1.21 10.01 -1.86
N LYS A 72 2.39 10.63 -1.86
CA LYS A 72 3.60 10.09 -2.44
C LYS A 72 4.73 10.15 -1.43
N VAL A 73 5.39 9.02 -1.19
CA VAL A 73 6.61 8.96 -0.39
C VAL A 73 7.77 8.59 -1.31
N GLU A 74 8.85 9.36 -1.26
CA GLU A 74 10.09 9.11 -2.02
C GLU A 74 11.28 9.09 -1.07
N GLU A 75 11.98 7.96 -1.00
CA GLU A 75 13.19 7.82 -0.20
C GLU A 75 14.32 8.71 -0.75
N ARG A 76 15.08 9.30 0.17
CA ARG A 76 16.25 10.16 -0.07
C ARG A 76 17.38 9.73 0.85
N ASP A 77 18.57 10.28 0.62
CA ASP A 77 19.71 10.04 1.51
C ASP A 77 19.44 10.61 2.90
N GLY A 78 19.17 9.72 3.86
CA GLY A 78 18.94 10.04 5.27
C GLY A 78 17.51 10.46 5.67
N TYR A 79 16.55 10.53 4.75
CA TYR A 79 15.14 10.89 5.01
C TYR A 79 14.22 10.43 3.87
N ALA A 80 12.91 10.65 3.98
CA ALA A 80 12.01 10.54 2.83
C ALA A 80 11.18 11.83 2.65
N ASP A 81 10.93 12.19 1.39
CA ASP A 81 9.96 13.23 1.05
C ASP A 81 8.56 12.62 1.12
N LEU A 82 7.66 13.23 1.89
CA LEU A 82 6.23 12.92 1.90
C LEU A 82 5.51 14.07 1.20
N ILE A 83 4.81 13.78 0.12
CA ILE A 83 4.05 14.74 -0.67
C ILE A 83 2.57 14.38 -0.55
N VAL A 84 1.75 15.35 -0.13
CA VAL A 84 0.32 15.17 0.05
C VAL A 84 -0.41 16.21 -0.79
N SER A 85 -1.37 15.77 -1.60
CA SER A 85 -2.24 16.70 -2.33
C SER A 85 -3.54 16.93 -1.61
N SER A 86 -4.06 18.14 -1.75
CA SER A 86 -5.37 18.50 -1.23
C SER A 86 -6.50 17.86 -2.06
N PRO A 87 -7.54 17.32 -1.41
CA PRO A 87 -8.75 16.84 -2.07
C PRO A 87 -9.46 17.95 -2.86
N TYR A 88 -9.32 19.20 -2.42
CA TYR A 88 -10.00 20.38 -2.97
C TYR A 88 -9.02 21.32 -3.69
N GLY A 89 -9.27 21.55 -4.98
CA GLY A 89 -8.55 22.52 -5.81
C GLY A 89 -8.84 22.33 -7.29
N ASN A 90 -8.96 23.42 -8.05
CA ASN A 90 -8.88 23.34 -9.52
C ASN A 90 -7.48 22.80 -9.88
N THR A 91 -7.36 22.04 -10.97
CA THR A 91 -6.07 21.42 -11.39
C THR A 91 -4.93 22.43 -11.54
N GLU A 92 -5.22 23.71 -11.75
CA GLU A 92 -4.23 24.79 -11.91
C GLU A 92 -3.74 25.40 -10.58
N ASP A 93 -4.49 25.23 -9.47
CA ASP A 93 -4.18 25.80 -8.15
C ASP A 93 -3.91 24.73 -7.08
N ARG A 94 -3.74 23.46 -7.49
CA ARG A 94 -3.36 22.39 -6.56
C ARG A 94 -1.94 22.63 -6.05
N VAL A 95 -1.87 23.09 -4.80
CA VAL A 95 -0.62 23.12 -4.03
C VAL A 95 -0.50 21.80 -3.29
N ASP A 96 0.49 21.01 -3.69
CA ASP A 96 0.92 19.83 -2.95
C ASP A 96 1.80 20.28 -1.78
N VAL A 97 1.50 19.77 -0.58
CA VAL A 97 2.31 20.02 0.61
C VAL A 97 3.42 18.98 0.67
N ARG A 98 4.64 19.42 0.98
CA ARG A 98 5.81 18.54 1.09
C ARG A 98 6.35 18.58 2.51
N PHE A 99 6.35 17.42 3.15
CA PHE A 99 6.98 17.16 4.43
C PHE A 99 8.26 16.35 4.25
N ARG A 100 9.15 16.47 5.24
CA ARG A 100 10.26 15.55 5.42
C ARG A 100 9.92 14.61 6.56
N ILE A 101 9.86 13.32 6.28
CA ILE A 101 9.69 12.28 7.30
C ILE A 101 11.02 11.56 7.56
N MET A 102 11.15 10.98 8.74
CA MET A 102 12.32 10.19 9.10
C MET A 102 12.31 8.83 8.38
N LEU A 103 13.48 8.25 8.13
CA LEU A 103 13.57 6.90 7.54
C LEU A 103 12.88 5.83 8.41
N SER A 104 12.80 6.03 9.73
CA SER A 104 12.04 5.13 10.61
C SER A 104 10.54 5.16 10.33
N GLU A 105 9.98 6.35 10.09
CA GLU A 105 8.56 6.51 9.75
C GLU A 105 8.27 5.92 8.36
N TRP A 106 9.19 6.13 7.41
CA TRP A 106 9.10 5.47 6.11
C TRP A 106 9.15 3.94 6.25
N GLN A 107 10.03 3.41 7.11
CA GLN A 107 10.10 1.98 7.40
C GLN A 107 8.82 1.42 8.05
N ASP A 108 8.14 2.21 8.89
CA ASP A 108 6.85 1.84 9.46
C ASP A 108 5.77 1.72 8.36
N ILE A 109 5.73 2.70 7.43
CA ILE A 109 4.84 2.64 6.25
C ILE A 109 5.15 1.39 5.41
N LYS A 110 6.42 1.11 5.11
CA LYS A 110 6.79 -0.11 4.38
C LYS A 110 6.36 -1.36 5.15
N THR A 111 6.51 -1.39 6.47
CA THR A 111 6.12 -2.55 7.28
C THR A 111 4.63 -2.81 7.16
N MET A 112 3.80 -1.78 7.26
CA MET A 112 2.36 -1.87 7.05
C MET A 112 2.03 -2.41 5.65
N LEU A 113 2.61 -1.83 4.59
CA LEU A 113 2.34 -2.23 3.20
C LEU A 113 2.73 -3.69 2.92
N PHE A 114 3.96 -4.09 3.25
CA PHE A 114 4.51 -5.38 2.84
C PHE A 114 4.12 -6.54 3.77
N TYR A 115 3.95 -6.27 5.07
CA TYR A 115 3.85 -7.32 6.09
C TYR A 115 2.52 -7.38 6.82
N ASP A 116 1.71 -6.33 6.79
CA ASP A 116 0.37 -6.32 7.41
C ASP A 116 -0.75 -6.35 6.35
N LEU A 117 -0.60 -5.58 5.28
CA LEU A 117 -1.57 -5.51 4.17
C LEU A 117 -1.23 -6.46 3.01
N PHE A 118 0.02 -6.91 2.92
CA PHE A 118 0.52 -7.79 1.85
C PHE A 118 0.18 -7.26 0.45
N VAL A 119 0.38 -5.97 0.21
CA VAL A 119 -0.09 -5.28 -1.01
C VAL A 119 0.44 -5.86 -2.33
N LEU A 120 1.57 -6.57 -2.29
CA LEU A 120 2.11 -7.28 -3.46
C LEU A 120 1.19 -8.40 -3.95
N TYR A 121 0.35 -8.94 -3.06
CA TYR A 121 -0.57 -10.04 -3.33
C TYR A 121 -1.97 -9.56 -3.72
N TRP A 122 -2.20 -8.26 -3.78
CA TRP A 122 -3.46 -7.71 -4.30
C TRP A 122 -3.56 -7.96 -5.81
N ASN A 123 -4.78 -8.09 -6.33
CA ASN A 123 -5.02 -8.18 -7.78
C ASN A 123 -4.60 -6.87 -8.46
N GLU A 124 -4.17 -6.94 -9.72
CA GLU A 124 -3.75 -5.74 -10.47
C GLU A 124 -4.89 -4.73 -10.65
N THR A 125 -6.11 -5.22 -10.87
CA THR A 125 -7.28 -4.37 -11.10
C THR A 125 -8.49 -4.88 -10.32
N TYR A 126 -9.26 -3.95 -9.77
CA TYR A 126 -10.53 -4.18 -9.09
C TYR A 126 -11.61 -3.33 -9.74
N HIS A 127 -12.61 -3.93 -10.37
CA HIS A 127 -13.64 -3.19 -11.08
C HIS A 127 -15.03 -3.81 -10.89
N ASP A 128 -15.94 -3.06 -10.28
CA ASP A 128 -17.36 -3.43 -10.20
C ASP A 128 -18.21 -2.43 -11.01
N PRO A 129 -18.73 -2.83 -12.20
CA PRO A 129 -19.57 -1.96 -13.02
C PRO A 129 -20.97 -1.74 -12.44
N ASN A 130 -21.39 -2.51 -11.43
CA ASN A 130 -22.74 -2.43 -10.86
C ASN A 130 -22.82 -1.43 -9.71
N ILE A 131 -21.68 -0.96 -9.21
CA ILE A 131 -21.58 0.10 -8.21
C ILE A 131 -21.23 1.40 -8.94
N LEU A 132 -21.97 2.47 -8.65
CA LEU A 132 -21.85 3.78 -9.30
C LEU A 132 -21.63 4.88 -8.25
N ASP A 133 -20.81 4.62 -7.24
CA ASP A 133 -20.40 5.64 -6.27
C ASP A 133 -19.34 6.59 -6.86
N GLY A 134 -18.65 6.13 -7.91
CA GLY A 134 -17.66 6.90 -8.65
C GLY A 134 -16.31 6.95 -7.94
N THR A 135 -16.07 6.05 -6.98
CA THR A 135 -14.81 5.98 -6.23
C THR A 135 -13.75 5.25 -7.06
N GLN A 136 -12.61 5.90 -7.22
CA GLN A 136 -11.45 5.39 -7.93
C GLN A 136 -10.22 5.47 -7.06
N TRP A 137 -9.32 4.51 -7.21
CA TRP A 137 -8.05 4.49 -6.51
C TRP A 137 -6.93 3.88 -7.35
N GLU A 138 -5.71 4.31 -7.05
CA GLU A 138 -4.49 3.80 -7.66
C GLU A 138 -3.41 3.68 -6.58
N MET A 139 -2.62 2.62 -6.65
CA MET A 139 -1.44 2.41 -5.83
C MET A 139 -0.27 2.01 -6.72
N ARG A 140 0.89 2.61 -6.48
CA ARG A 140 2.13 2.29 -7.19
C ARG A 140 3.29 2.15 -6.22
N LEU A 141 4.10 1.13 -6.43
CA LEU A 141 5.36 0.88 -5.71
C LEU A 141 6.49 0.81 -6.73
N GLU A 142 7.52 1.62 -6.55
CA GLU A 142 8.71 1.61 -7.40
C GLU A 142 9.88 1.01 -6.64
N PHE A 143 10.65 0.18 -7.34
CA PHE A 143 11.75 -0.57 -6.77
C PHE A 143 13.04 -0.33 -7.56
N ASP A 144 14.18 -0.40 -6.89
CA ASP A 144 15.50 -0.33 -7.54
C ASP A 144 15.93 -1.68 -8.15
N ASP A 145 15.36 -2.79 -7.66
CA ASP A 145 15.74 -4.16 -8.00
C ASP A 145 14.78 -4.87 -8.97
N ARG A 146 13.60 -4.29 -9.27
CA ARG A 146 12.56 -4.92 -10.08
C ARG A 146 11.62 -3.92 -10.76
N ALA A 147 10.65 -4.46 -11.50
CA ALA A 147 9.60 -3.67 -12.13
C ALA A 147 8.63 -3.04 -11.11
N THR A 148 8.14 -1.85 -11.46
CA THR A 148 7.07 -1.16 -10.74
C THR A 148 5.85 -2.05 -10.59
N VAL A 149 5.25 -2.03 -9.40
CA VAL A 149 3.97 -2.69 -9.12
C VAL A 149 2.87 -1.65 -9.10
N GLU A 150 1.86 -1.85 -9.94
CA GLU A 150 0.67 -0.99 -10.03
C GLU A 150 -0.58 -1.79 -9.66
N LYS A 151 -1.44 -1.19 -8.84
CA LYS A 151 -2.75 -1.72 -8.44
C LYS A 151 -3.77 -0.61 -8.59
N SER A 152 -4.95 -0.91 -9.08
CA SER A 152 -6.00 0.11 -9.26
C SER A 152 -7.38 -0.46 -9.06
N GLY A 153 -8.35 0.44 -8.82
CA GLY A 153 -9.74 0.03 -8.88
C GLY A 153 -10.73 1.15 -9.10
N SER A 154 -11.92 0.72 -9.51
CA SER A 154 -13.11 1.55 -9.73
C SER A 154 -14.29 0.84 -9.10
N ASN A 155 -14.83 1.45 -8.03
CA ASN A 155 -15.96 0.95 -7.25
C ASN A 155 -15.78 -0.47 -6.66
N ALA A 156 -14.54 -0.97 -6.62
CA ALA A 156 -14.19 -2.27 -6.06
C ALA A 156 -12.82 -2.19 -5.40
N PHE A 157 -12.64 -2.98 -4.35
CA PHE A 157 -11.54 -2.81 -3.41
C PHE A 157 -10.98 -4.16 -2.94
N PRO A 158 -9.67 -4.26 -2.63
CA PRO A 158 -9.09 -5.40 -1.95
C PRO A 158 -9.68 -5.56 -0.54
N ALA A 159 -9.59 -6.77 0.01
CA ALA A 159 -10.21 -7.09 1.30
C ALA A 159 -9.62 -6.31 2.49
N LEU A 160 -8.40 -5.76 2.34
CA LEU A 160 -7.69 -4.97 3.35
C LEU A 160 -7.55 -3.49 2.93
N TYR A 161 -8.43 -3.00 2.06
CA TYR A 161 -8.37 -1.64 1.54
C TYR A 161 -8.65 -0.60 2.62
N ASP A 162 -9.68 -0.82 3.44
CA ASP A 162 -10.09 0.15 4.46
C ASP A 162 -8.96 0.38 5.47
N GLU A 163 -8.15 -0.63 5.77
CA GLU A 163 -7.02 -0.47 6.69
C GLU A 163 -5.83 0.26 6.07
N LEU A 164 -5.66 0.20 4.76
CA LEU A 164 -4.73 1.09 4.07
C LEU A 164 -5.22 2.54 4.21
N VAL A 165 -6.50 2.79 3.94
CA VAL A 165 -7.07 4.14 4.00
C VAL A 165 -7.00 4.70 5.42
N ASP A 166 -7.41 3.92 6.43
CA ASP A 166 -7.34 4.31 7.85
C ASP A 166 -5.90 4.60 8.30
N TYR A 167 -4.94 3.80 7.84
CA TYR A 167 -3.52 4.01 8.15
C TYR A 167 -2.98 5.30 7.51
N LEU A 168 -3.45 5.63 6.30
CA LEU A 168 -3.00 6.81 5.55
C LEU A 168 -3.73 8.10 5.94
N GLN A 169 -4.90 8.01 6.57
CA GLN A 169 -5.74 9.15 6.92
C GLN A 169 -4.99 10.27 7.67
N PRO A 170 -4.15 9.99 8.69
CA PRO A 170 -3.42 11.05 9.40
C PRO A 170 -2.45 11.84 8.51
N TYR A 171 -1.94 11.25 7.43
CA TYR A 171 -1.07 11.95 6.47
C TYR A 171 -1.89 12.84 5.53
N PHE A 172 -3.08 12.39 5.12
CA PHE A 172 -4.01 13.23 4.37
C PHE A 172 -4.44 14.45 5.20
N ASP A 173 -4.81 14.24 6.46
CA ASP A 173 -5.22 15.31 7.37
C ASP A 173 -4.13 16.37 7.56
N GLN A 174 -2.85 15.97 7.61
CA GLN A 174 -1.71 16.92 7.69
C GLN A 174 -1.66 17.90 6.52
N GLY A 175 -2.05 17.47 5.32
CA GLY A 175 -2.10 18.32 4.14
C GLY A 175 -3.19 19.41 4.20
N ASP A 176 -4.24 19.19 4.99
CA ASP A 176 -5.36 20.13 5.12
C ASP A 176 -5.08 21.27 6.12
N PHE A 177 -4.27 21.04 7.15
CA PHE A 177 -4.00 22.03 8.20
C PHE A 177 -3.09 23.19 7.77
N GLU A 178 -2.26 23.05 6.74
CA GLU A 178 -1.32 24.12 6.32
C GLU A 178 -1.96 25.18 5.38
N ARG A 179 -3.29 25.18 5.25
CA ARG A 179 -4.04 26.15 4.42
C ARG A 179 -4.64 27.33 5.19
N ASP A 180 -4.54 27.35 6.52
CA ASP A 180 -5.04 28.42 7.39
C ASP A 180 -3.97 29.47 7.77
#